data_AF-A0A7T8GPD8-F1
#
_entry.id   AF-A0A7T8GPD8-F1
#
_cell.length_a   1.000
_cell.length_b   1.000
_cell.length_c   1.000
_cell.angle_alpha   90.00
_cell.angle_beta   90.00
_cell.angle_gamma   90.00
#
_symmetry.space_group_name_H-M   'P 1'
#
loop_
_entity.id
_entity.type
_entity.pdbx_description
1 polymer ?
#
loop_
_entity_poly.entity_id
_entity_poly.type
_entity_poly.pdbx_seq_one_letter_code
_entity_poly.pdbx_strand_id
1 'polypeptide(L)'
;HAPDAPWDETSSLTPQYASNIQITISPSDYEEDKEQHRLSWPKVPFNVTDTAIQARLSEESKGSIAFEDEREVALEINEDELLASLEKATPFKDEGEFPIERALGPNLSSESEIEWVRPFETSSEPLLYVDGTSRTDVVQGSLGDCWLLSTAATLAKRRDLIQRVIPAEQTLSPQDPLYNGVIRVRLWHFGKWVQVFIDDRLPQRNGVYIFAQSESPNEFWIALLEKAFAKMYGSYEAIEGGLPLEAMIDLTGGIAER
;
A
#
# COMPACT_ATOMS: atom_id res chain seq x y z
N HIS A 1 27.15 -36.24 -43.38
CA HIS A 1 25.74 -36.67 -43.42
C HIS A 1 25.34 -37.08 -42.01
N ALA A 2 24.66 -36.17 -41.30
CA ALA A 2 23.86 -36.50 -40.12
C ALA A 2 22.41 -36.64 -40.62
N PRO A 3 21.63 -37.64 -40.17
CA PRO A 3 20.23 -37.73 -40.56
C PRO A 3 19.36 -36.88 -39.64
N ASP A 4 18.47 -36.14 -40.29
CA ASP A 4 17.32 -35.42 -39.73
C ASP A 4 16.30 -36.37 -39.09
N ALA A 5 15.60 -35.83 -38.06
CA ALA A 5 14.16 -35.93 -37.78
C ALA A 5 13.89 -35.97 -36.25
N PRO A 6 12.66 -35.69 -35.79
CA PRO A 6 11.81 -34.53 -36.07
C PRO A 6 11.28 -33.90 -34.77
N TRP A 7 10.75 -32.69 -34.86
CA TRP A 7 9.91 -32.10 -33.82
C TRP A 7 8.59 -32.86 -33.77
N ASP A 8 8.23 -33.40 -32.61
CA ASP A 8 6.88 -33.93 -32.36
C ASP A 8 6.29 -33.24 -31.13
N GLU A 9 5.15 -32.60 -31.36
CA GLU A 9 4.29 -31.99 -30.36
C GLU A 9 3.66 -33.09 -29.51
N THR A 10 4.00 -33.15 -28.22
CA THR A 10 3.08 -33.50 -27.11
C THR A 10 3.86 -33.64 -25.80
N SER A 11 3.83 -32.60 -24.97
CA SER A 11 3.91 -32.81 -23.52
C SER A 11 3.00 -31.82 -22.81
N SER A 12 1.79 -32.31 -22.54
CA SER A 12 0.87 -31.76 -21.56
C SER A 12 1.56 -31.59 -20.20
N LEU A 13 1.85 -30.35 -19.82
CA LEU A 13 2.12 -29.99 -18.43
C LEU A 13 0.84 -29.42 -17.84
N THR A 14 0.14 -30.28 -17.09
CA THR A 14 -0.99 -29.95 -16.23
C THR A 14 -0.56 -29.00 -15.09
N PRO A 15 -1.31 -27.93 -14.76
CA PRO A 15 -1.05 -27.15 -13.55
C PRO A 15 -1.55 -27.95 -12.33
N GLN A 16 -0.63 -28.58 -11.61
CA GLN A 16 -0.93 -29.39 -10.42
C GLN A 16 -0.55 -28.70 -9.10
N TYR A 17 -0.74 -27.38 -9.02
CA TYR A 17 -0.55 -26.60 -7.78
C TYR A 17 -1.76 -25.70 -7.50
N ALA A 18 -2.94 -26.30 -7.44
CA ALA A 18 -4.12 -25.69 -6.85
C ALA A 18 -4.78 -26.73 -5.93
N SER A 19 -4.25 -26.87 -4.71
CA SER A 19 -4.91 -27.68 -3.68
C SER A 19 -4.80 -27.02 -2.32
N ASN A 20 -5.96 -26.53 -1.86
CA ASN A 20 -6.43 -26.48 -0.49
C ASN A 20 -5.65 -25.61 0.51
N ILE A 21 -5.75 -24.28 0.37
CA ILE A 21 -5.66 -23.37 1.52
C ILE A 21 -7.06 -23.29 2.13
N GLN A 22 -7.27 -23.91 3.29
CA GLN A 22 -8.45 -23.66 4.12
C GLN A 22 -8.12 -22.55 5.12
N ILE A 23 -8.75 -21.39 4.93
CA ILE A 23 -8.68 -20.28 5.87
C ILE A 23 -9.61 -20.66 7.04
N THR A 24 -9.06 -21.01 8.19
CA THR A 24 -9.85 -21.19 9.42
C THR A 24 -9.95 -19.84 10.11
N ILE A 25 -11.05 -19.13 9.86
CA ILE A 25 -11.47 -17.97 10.67
C ILE A 25 -12.36 -18.53 11.77
N SER A 26 -12.06 -18.25 13.04
CA SER A 26 -12.87 -18.73 14.18
C SER A 26 -14.33 -18.23 14.04
N PRO A 27 -15.35 -19.11 14.06
CA PRO A 27 -16.76 -18.70 13.96
C PRO A 27 -17.27 -17.85 15.14
N SER A 28 -16.52 -17.78 16.26
CA SER A 28 -16.91 -17.03 17.45
C SER A 28 -16.89 -15.51 17.27
N ASP A 29 -16.16 -15.01 16.27
CA ASP A 29 -15.86 -13.57 16.18
C ASP A 29 -16.80 -12.84 15.20
N TYR A 30 -17.75 -13.56 14.58
CA TYR A 30 -18.58 -13.02 13.49
C TYR A 30 -20.10 -13.02 13.75
N GLU A 31 -20.59 -13.78 14.74
CA GLU A 31 -22.03 -13.88 15.03
C GLU A 31 -22.54 -12.79 16.00
N GLU A 32 -21.68 -12.19 16.83
CA GLU A 32 -22.11 -11.12 17.74
C GLU A 32 -22.33 -9.76 17.05
N ASP A 33 -21.76 -9.55 15.86
CA ASP A 33 -21.72 -8.21 15.23
C ASP A 33 -22.77 -8.00 14.12
N LYS A 34 -23.47 -9.07 13.71
CA LYS A 34 -24.50 -8.99 12.65
C LYS A 34 -25.84 -8.43 13.11
N GLU A 35 -26.13 -8.44 14.40
CA GLU A 35 -27.47 -8.09 14.91
C GLU A 35 -27.59 -6.65 15.44
N GLN A 36 -26.51 -5.88 15.59
CA GLN A 36 -26.57 -4.56 16.27
C GLN A 36 -26.35 -3.30 15.43
N HIS A 37 -25.82 -3.33 14.20
CA HIS A 37 -25.54 -2.09 13.47
C HIS A 37 -26.19 -2.00 12.09
N ARG A 38 -27.52 -1.83 12.11
CA ARG A 38 -28.30 -1.24 11.02
C ARG A 38 -28.23 0.29 11.11
N LEU A 39 -27.05 0.88 10.97
CA LEU A 39 -26.86 2.34 11.06
C LEU A 39 -25.93 2.83 9.96
N SER A 40 -26.43 3.81 9.20
CA SER A 40 -25.71 4.59 8.20
C SER A 40 -24.37 5.09 8.75
N TRP A 41 -23.27 4.78 8.05
CA TRP A 41 -21.95 5.34 8.33
C TRP A 41 -22.00 6.86 8.27
N PRO A 42 -21.49 7.60 9.28
CA PRO A 42 -21.35 9.03 9.14
C PRO A 42 -20.27 9.32 8.09
N LYS A 43 -20.63 10.13 7.08
CA LYS A 43 -19.67 10.75 6.16
C LYS A 43 -18.87 11.78 6.96
N VAL A 44 -17.75 11.38 7.54
CA VAL A 44 -16.81 12.32 8.15
C VAL A 44 -15.64 12.50 7.18
N PRO A 45 -15.42 13.71 6.63
CA PRO A 45 -14.22 13.96 5.83
C PRO A 45 -12.98 13.83 6.73
N PHE A 46 -12.00 13.05 6.29
CA PHE A 46 -10.72 12.88 6.98
C PHE A 46 -9.92 14.19 6.86
N ASN A 47 -10.04 15.06 7.85
CA ASN A 47 -9.20 16.23 7.95
C ASN A 47 -7.79 15.78 8.35
N VAL A 48 -6.73 16.23 7.66
CA VAL A 48 -5.32 15.97 8.02
C VAL A 48 -4.98 16.44 9.44
N THR A 49 -5.90 17.17 10.07
CA THR A 49 -5.98 17.33 11.53
C THR A 49 -6.72 16.14 12.14
N ASP A 50 -6.10 14.96 12.16
CA ASP A 50 -6.56 13.93 13.08
C ASP A 50 -6.49 14.51 14.50
N THR A 51 -7.58 14.28 15.21
CA THR A 51 -8.00 14.87 16.48
C THR A 51 -6.89 14.85 17.55
N ALA A 52 -5.88 13.99 17.40
CA ALA A 52 -4.72 13.87 18.27
C ALA A 52 -3.81 15.12 18.32
N ILE A 53 -3.58 15.84 17.22
CA ILE A 53 -2.68 17.02 17.21
C ILE A 53 -3.39 18.26 17.77
N GLN A 54 -4.66 18.45 17.40
CA GLN A 54 -5.49 19.54 17.95
C GLN A 54 -5.90 19.30 19.41
N ALA A 55 -6.13 18.04 19.83
CA ALA A 55 -6.38 17.69 21.24
C ALA A 55 -5.14 17.89 22.13
N ARG A 56 -3.93 17.87 21.56
CA ARG A 56 -2.69 18.15 22.28
C ARG A 56 -2.40 19.65 22.43
N LEU A 57 -2.98 20.48 21.55
CA LEU A 57 -2.82 21.95 21.52
C LEU A 57 -3.94 22.71 22.25
N SER A 58 -5.10 22.07 22.50
CA SER A 58 -6.23 22.67 23.24
C SER A 58 -6.34 22.08 24.65
N GLU A 59 -5.51 22.61 25.55
CA GLU A 59 -5.62 22.64 27.03
C GLU A 59 -6.33 21.49 27.78
N GLU A 60 -5.60 20.94 28.75
CA GLU A 60 -5.99 20.93 30.17
C GLU A 60 -7.49 21.17 30.49
N SER A 61 -8.41 20.27 30.12
CA SER A 61 -9.67 20.08 30.85
C SER A 61 -10.48 18.89 30.37
N LYS A 62 -10.35 17.80 31.15
CA LYS A 62 -11.41 16.83 31.51
C LYS A 62 -12.29 16.26 30.39
N GLY A 63 -12.11 14.95 30.15
CA GLY A 63 -13.26 14.02 30.07
C GLY A 63 -13.32 13.10 28.85
N SER A 64 -12.68 11.93 28.97
CA SER A 64 -13.20 10.60 28.56
C SER A 64 -13.92 10.49 27.21
N ILE A 65 -13.20 9.98 26.19
CA ILE A 65 -13.71 8.94 25.29
C ILE A 65 -12.57 7.93 25.09
N ALA A 66 -12.73 6.72 25.63
CA ALA A 66 -11.78 5.63 25.48
C ALA A 66 -12.32 4.64 24.43
N PHE A 67 -11.52 4.38 23.40
CA PHE A 67 -11.53 3.12 22.66
C PHE A 67 -10.17 2.48 22.95
N GLU A 68 -10.17 1.37 23.71
CA GLU A 68 -8.99 0.55 23.94
C GLU A 68 -9.16 -0.77 23.17
N ASP A 69 -8.57 -0.86 21.98
CA ASP A 69 -7.62 -1.94 21.66
C ASP A 69 -6.76 -1.53 20.45
N GLU A 70 -5.52 -2.00 20.39
CA GLU A 70 -4.50 -1.74 19.34
C GLU A 70 -3.86 -0.33 19.36
N ARG A 71 -2.81 -0.16 20.18
CA ARG A 71 -1.82 0.91 19.96
C ARG A 71 -1.05 0.61 18.68
N GLU A 72 -1.62 0.96 17.52
CA GLU A 72 -0.89 0.97 16.25
C GLU A 72 0.43 1.74 16.46
N VAL A 73 1.55 1.13 16.11
CA VAL A 73 2.85 1.80 16.22
C VAL A 73 3.17 2.39 14.87
N ALA A 74 3.06 3.70 14.71
CA ALA A 74 3.48 4.35 13.47
C ALA A 74 5.01 4.19 13.28
N LEU A 75 5.44 3.88 12.06
CA LEU A 75 6.74 4.37 11.61
C LEU A 75 6.65 5.89 11.61
N GLU A 76 7.62 6.52 12.28
CA GLU A 76 7.63 7.97 12.49
C GLU A 76 7.55 8.65 11.11
N ILE A 77 6.47 9.38 10.87
CA ILE A 77 6.49 10.43 9.86
C ILE A 77 7.35 11.55 10.41
N ASN A 78 8.15 12.20 9.56
CA ASN A 78 8.85 13.39 9.98
C ASN A 78 7.83 14.52 10.24
N GLU A 79 7.51 14.76 11.52
CA GLU A 79 6.50 15.73 11.95
C GLU A 79 6.87 17.16 11.51
N ASP A 80 8.15 17.51 11.54
CA ASP A 80 8.62 18.84 11.12
C ASP A 80 8.38 19.05 9.62
N GLU A 81 8.64 18.02 8.80
CA GLU A 81 8.37 18.07 7.35
C GLU A 81 6.87 18.15 7.06
N LEU A 82 6.04 17.40 7.79
CA LEU A 82 4.59 17.45 7.67
C LEU A 82 4.04 18.83 8.05
N LEU A 83 4.45 19.37 9.20
CA LEU A 83 4.03 20.69 9.65
C LEU A 83 4.46 21.77 8.65
N ALA A 84 5.71 21.71 8.17
CA ALA A 84 6.21 22.64 7.16
C ALA A 84 5.44 22.55 5.84
N SER A 85 4.99 21.35 5.43
CA SER A 85 4.20 21.17 4.21
C SER A 85 2.81 21.80 4.35
N LEU A 86 2.17 21.64 5.51
CA LEU A 86 0.87 22.22 5.84
C LEU A 86 0.95 23.76 5.92
N GLU A 87 1.95 24.31 6.61
CA GLU A 87 2.13 25.76 6.74
C GLU A 87 2.35 26.44 5.39
N LYS A 88 3.10 25.81 4.49
CA LYS A 88 3.42 26.36 3.17
C LYS A 88 2.36 26.05 2.11
N ALA A 89 1.35 25.24 2.45
CA ALA A 89 0.38 24.69 1.51
C ALA A 89 1.06 24.02 0.30
N THR A 90 2.11 23.24 0.57
CA THR A 90 2.85 22.47 -0.44
C THR A 90 2.73 20.98 -0.17
N PRO A 91 2.71 20.12 -1.20
CA PRO A 91 2.67 18.68 -0.99
C PRO A 91 3.89 18.18 -0.19
N PHE A 92 3.64 17.33 0.80
CA PHE A 92 4.60 16.69 1.68
C PHE A 92 5.65 15.92 0.87
N LYS A 93 6.88 15.95 1.38
CA LYS A 93 8.02 15.21 0.84
C LYS A 93 8.68 14.49 2.01
N ASP A 94 8.85 13.19 1.87
CA ASP A 94 9.39 12.30 2.90
C ASP A 94 10.92 12.27 2.84
N GLU A 95 11.57 13.42 2.98
CA GLU A 95 13.04 13.54 2.81
C GLU A 95 13.81 13.06 4.05
N GLY A 96 13.21 13.16 5.22
CA GLY A 96 13.83 12.74 6.48
C GLY A 96 13.89 11.22 6.64
N GLU A 97 12.82 10.52 6.29
CA GLU A 97 12.67 9.09 6.59
C GLU A 97 12.81 8.20 5.36
N PHE A 98 12.36 8.65 4.17
CA PHE A 98 12.47 7.87 2.94
C PHE A 98 12.84 8.73 1.71
N PRO A 99 14.01 9.40 1.75
CA PRO A 99 14.45 10.28 0.68
C PRO A 99 14.64 9.53 -0.64
N ILE A 100 14.34 10.20 -1.75
CA ILE A 100 14.34 9.62 -3.09
C ILE A 100 15.72 9.05 -3.50
N GLU A 101 16.80 9.62 -2.96
CA GLU A 101 18.18 9.19 -3.21
C GLU A 101 18.48 7.82 -2.60
N ARG A 102 17.72 7.41 -1.58
CA ARG A 102 17.87 6.13 -0.88
C ARG A 102 16.74 5.16 -1.19
N ALA A 103 15.58 5.68 -1.57
CA ALA A 103 14.37 4.90 -1.77
C ALA A 103 14.52 3.77 -2.79
N LEU A 104 15.32 3.95 -3.85
CA LEU A 104 15.55 2.88 -4.84
C LEU A 104 16.45 1.77 -4.30
N GLY A 105 17.50 2.10 -3.55
CA GLY A 105 18.59 1.18 -3.21
C GLY A 105 19.84 1.37 -4.10
N PRO A 106 21.02 0.94 -3.62
CA PRO A 106 22.30 1.21 -4.26
C PRO A 106 22.41 0.69 -5.69
N ASN A 107 21.86 -0.48 -6.01
CA ASN A 107 22.01 -1.07 -7.34
C ASN A 107 21.06 -0.42 -8.35
N LEU A 108 19.80 -0.19 -7.95
CA LEU A 108 18.78 0.44 -8.81
C LEU A 108 19.07 1.93 -9.09
N SER A 109 19.72 2.63 -8.14
CA SER A 109 20.09 4.05 -8.30
C SER A 109 21.12 4.31 -9.41
N SER A 110 21.87 3.28 -9.83
CA SER A 110 22.89 3.39 -10.87
C SER A 110 22.35 3.32 -12.30
N GLU A 111 21.07 2.98 -12.45
CA GLU A 111 20.43 2.74 -13.75
C GLU A 111 19.61 3.95 -14.23
N SER A 112 20.20 4.79 -15.10
CA SER A 112 19.55 5.87 -15.86
C SER A 112 18.83 6.96 -15.04
N GLU A 113 18.42 8.04 -15.69
CA GLU A 113 17.75 9.18 -15.07
C GLU A 113 16.32 8.79 -14.67
N ILE A 114 16.14 8.46 -13.39
CA ILE A 114 14.83 8.16 -12.79
C ILE A 114 14.23 9.47 -12.26
N GLU A 115 13.03 9.77 -12.72
CA GLU A 115 12.26 10.94 -12.29
C GLU A 115 11.23 10.52 -11.23
N TRP A 116 11.06 11.32 -10.18
CA TRP A 116 10.06 11.07 -9.15
C TRP A 116 8.91 12.04 -9.32
N VAL A 117 7.76 11.53 -9.77
CA VAL A 117 6.60 12.34 -10.15
C VAL A 117 5.39 12.00 -9.29
N ARG A 118 4.49 12.96 -9.09
CA ARG A 118 3.23 12.72 -8.37
C ARG A 118 2.14 12.24 -9.34
N PRO A 119 1.14 11.46 -8.87
CA PRO A 119 0.02 11.01 -9.69
C PRO A 119 -0.68 12.14 -10.46
N PHE A 120 -0.87 13.31 -9.85
CA PHE A 120 -1.54 14.44 -10.48
C PHE A 120 -0.71 15.13 -11.59
N GLU A 121 0.58 14.85 -11.68
CA GLU A 121 1.47 15.42 -12.71
C GLU A 121 1.32 14.68 -14.05
N THR A 122 0.83 13.43 -14.01
CA THR A 122 0.71 12.53 -15.17
C THR A 122 -0.72 12.07 -15.45
N SER A 123 -1.59 12.07 -14.44
CA SER A 123 -3.02 11.74 -14.55
C SER A 123 -3.89 12.96 -14.32
N SER A 124 -4.93 13.13 -15.15
CA SER A 124 -5.92 14.20 -15.01
C SER A 124 -6.92 13.96 -13.87
N GLU A 125 -7.06 12.71 -13.42
CA GLU A 125 -7.98 12.31 -12.35
C GLU A 125 -7.33 11.19 -11.54
N PRO A 126 -6.28 11.51 -10.75
CA PRO A 126 -5.58 10.50 -9.96
C PRO A 126 -6.47 10.04 -8.80
N LEU A 127 -6.67 8.73 -8.71
CA LEU A 127 -7.50 8.09 -7.72
C LEU A 127 -6.71 6.98 -7.03
N LEU A 128 -6.98 6.81 -5.74
CA LEU A 128 -6.42 5.67 -5.02
C LEU A 128 -6.98 4.36 -5.62
N TYR A 129 -8.30 4.33 -5.84
CA TYR A 129 -9.05 3.19 -6.36
C TYR A 129 -9.95 3.62 -7.52
N VAL A 130 -10.02 2.80 -8.57
CA VAL A 130 -10.93 2.96 -9.70
C VAL A 130 -11.91 1.78 -9.70
N ASP A 131 -13.18 2.06 -9.42
CA ASP A 131 -14.23 1.04 -9.25
C ASP A 131 -13.96 -0.02 -8.16
N GLY A 132 -13.05 0.27 -7.23
CA GLY A 132 -12.71 -0.52 -6.05
C GLY A 132 -11.37 -1.23 -6.20
N THR A 133 -11.29 -2.52 -5.84
CA THR A 133 -10.08 -3.33 -6.01
C THR A 133 -10.37 -4.55 -6.88
N SER A 134 -9.41 -4.88 -7.74
CA SER A 134 -9.42 -5.99 -8.70
C SER A 134 -8.00 -6.51 -8.94
N ARG A 135 -7.90 -7.70 -9.54
CA ARG A 135 -6.62 -8.31 -9.91
C ARG A 135 -5.92 -7.59 -11.06
N THR A 136 -6.70 -6.93 -11.91
CA THR A 136 -6.24 -6.09 -13.04
C THR A 136 -5.47 -4.87 -12.56
N ASP A 137 -5.68 -4.47 -11.31
CA ASP A 137 -5.02 -3.31 -10.72
C ASP A 137 -3.57 -3.63 -10.34
N VAL A 138 -3.14 -4.88 -10.47
CA VAL A 138 -1.83 -5.35 -10.05
C VAL A 138 -1.04 -5.82 -11.27
N VAL A 139 -0.34 -4.88 -11.90
CA VAL A 139 0.61 -5.11 -12.97
C VAL A 139 2.01 -4.94 -12.41
N GLN A 140 2.81 -6.00 -12.47
CA GLN A 140 4.20 -5.99 -12.02
C GLN A 140 5.07 -5.12 -12.94
N GLY A 141 5.94 -4.31 -12.33
CA GLY A 141 6.98 -3.54 -13.01
C GLY A 141 8.28 -4.31 -13.20
N SER A 142 9.41 -3.62 -13.17
CA SER A 142 10.74 -4.22 -13.37
C SER A 142 11.36 -4.85 -12.12
N LEU A 143 10.71 -4.74 -10.96
CA LEU A 143 11.23 -5.20 -9.68
C LEU A 143 10.98 -6.69 -9.44
N GLY A 144 11.92 -7.37 -8.78
CA GLY A 144 11.84 -8.78 -8.39
C GLY A 144 10.91 -9.08 -7.20
N ASP A 145 9.81 -8.35 -7.05
CA ASP A 145 8.91 -8.38 -5.89
C ASP A 145 7.57 -9.10 -6.15
N CYS A 146 7.52 -9.97 -7.17
CA CYS A 146 6.31 -10.71 -7.56
C CYS A 146 5.63 -11.46 -6.41
N TRP A 147 6.38 -11.82 -5.36
CA TRP A 147 5.89 -12.43 -4.14
C TRP A 147 4.91 -11.52 -3.38
N LEU A 148 5.18 -10.22 -3.33
CA LEU A 148 4.32 -9.18 -2.76
C LEU A 148 3.13 -8.94 -3.68
N LEU A 149 3.37 -8.65 -4.96
CA LEU A 149 2.31 -8.28 -5.90
C LEU A 149 1.31 -9.41 -6.16
N SER A 150 1.76 -10.66 -6.28
CA SER A 150 0.86 -11.80 -6.41
C SER A 150 -0.03 -12.00 -5.17
N THR A 151 0.49 -11.66 -3.99
CA THR A 151 -0.28 -11.68 -2.73
C THR A 151 -1.29 -10.55 -2.70
N ALA A 152 -0.89 -9.32 -3.04
CA ALA A 152 -1.80 -8.18 -3.16
C ALA A 152 -2.92 -8.45 -4.17
N ALA A 153 -2.60 -9.02 -5.34
CA ALA A 153 -3.59 -9.43 -6.33
C ALA A 153 -4.56 -10.50 -5.78
N THR A 154 -4.07 -11.44 -4.97
CA THR A 154 -4.92 -12.44 -4.32
C THR A 154 -5.90 -11.79 -3.34
N LEU A 155 -5.42 -10.81 -2.57
CA LEU A 155 -6.22 -10.05 -1.61
C LEU A 155 -7.13 -9.00 -2.28
N ALA A 156 -6.87 -8.59 -3.51
CA ALA A 156 -7.66 -7.57 -4.23
C ALA A 156 -9.15 -7.93 -4.38
N LYS A 157 -9.54 -9.21 -4.28
CA LYS A 157 -10.96 -9.60 -4.25
C LYS A 157 -11.65 -9.33 -2.91
N ARG A 158 -10.87 -9.12 -1.85
CA ARG A 158 -11.30 -8.79 -0.50
C ARG A 158 -11.03 -7.31 -0.23
N ARG A 159 -11.90 -6.46 -0.78
CA ARG A 159 -11.84 -4.99 -0.63
C ARG A 159 -11.66 -4.56 0.82
N ASP A 160 -12.29 -5.25 1.74
CA ASP A 160 -12.17 -5.01 3.18
C ASP A 160 -10.74 -5.18 3.70
N LEU A 161 -10.00 -6.17 3.20
CA LEU A 161 -8.60 -6.40 3.58
C LEU A 161 -7.68 -5.35 2.95
N ILE A 162 -7.86 -5.04 1.66
CA ILE A 162 -7.05 -4.01 0.99
C ILE A 162 -7.32 -2.63 1.60
N GLN A 163 -8.56 -2.28 1.90
CA GLN A 163 -8.89 -0.99 2.56
C GLN A 163 -8.48 -0.98 4.04
N ARG A 164 -8.29 -2.15 4.67
CA ARG A 164 -7.55 -2.22 5.93
C ARG A 164 -6.09 -1.82 5.71
N VAL A 165 -5.43 -2.34 4.69
CA VAL A 165 -4.02 -2.01 4.41
C VAL A 165 -3.85 -0.56 3.93
N ILE A 166 -4.56 -0.11 2.90
CA ILE A 166 -4.47 1.25 2.35
C ILE A 166 -5.85 1.90 2.39
N PRO A 167 -6.15 2.73 3.42
CA PRO A 167 -7.49 3.26 3.62
C PRO A 167 -7.99 4.13 2.46
N ALA A 168 -9.28 4.02 2.14
CA ALA A 168 -9.89 4.56 0.92
C ALA A 168 -10.36 6.03 0.99
N GLU A 169 -10.19 6.67 2.14
CA GLU A 169 -10.59 8.06 2.41
C GLU A 169 -9.52 9.08 2.04
N GLN A 170 -8.36 8.61 1.57
CA GLN A 170 -7.23 9.42 1.16
C GLN A 170 -7.39 9.88 -0.29
N THR A 171 -6.97 11.11 -0.55
CA THR A 171 -7.10 11.75 -1.86
C THR A 171 -5.74 11.92 -2.53
N LEU A 172 -5.72 11.79 -3.85
CA LEU A 172 -4.56 12.10 -4.71
C LEU A 172 -4.81 13.34 -5.57
N SER A 173 -6.01 13.95 -5.47
CA SER A 173 -6.40 15.08 -6.29
C SER A 173 -5.96 16.40 -5.64
N PRO A 174 -5.14 17.22 -6.30
CA PRO A 174 -4.73 18.51 -5.77
C PRO A 174 -5.87 19.55 -5.72
N GLN A 175 -7.05 19.23 -6.24
CA GLN A 175 -8.26 20.05 -6.09
C GLN A 175 -9.01 19.75 -4.79
N ASP A 176 -8.73 18.63 -4.14
CA ASP A 176 -9.31 18.27 -2.87
C ASP A 176 -8.62 19.03 -1.73
N PRO A 177 -9.34 19.77 -0.87
CA PRO A 177 -8.75 20.47 0.27
C PRO A 177 -8.00 19.56 1.26
N LEU A 178 -8.26 18.26 1.23
CA LEU A 178 -7.60 17.27 2.07
C LEU A 178 -6.27 16.79 1.48
N TYR A 179 -5.96 17.15 0.24
CA TYR A 179 -4.71 16.75 -0.40
C TYR A 179 -3.52 17.50 0.18
N ASN A 180 -2.57 16.75 0.72
CA ASN A 180 -1.26 17.26 1.09
C ASN A 180 -0.11 16.36 0.60
N GLY A 181 -0.38 15.39 -0.26
CA GLY A 181 0.62 14.46 -0.79
C GLY A 181 1.14 13.41 0.20
N VAL A 182 0.51 13.24 1.37
CA VAL A 182 0.79 12.15 2.32
C VAL A 182 -0.15 10.97 2.07
N ILE A 183 0.40 9.75 2.07
CA ILE A 183 -0.37 8.52 2.03
C ILE A 183 0.02 7.64 3.22
N ARG A 184 -1.00 7.12 3.90
CA ARG A 184 -0.96 6.19 5.00
C ARG A 184 -1.24 4.78 4.49
N VAL A 185 -0.36 3.85 4.85
CA VAL A 185 -0.52 2.41 4.67
C VAL A 185 -0.38 1.74 6.04
N ARG A 186 -1.13 0.69 6.29
CA ARG A 186 -1.10 -0.13 7.50
C ARG A 186 -0.54 -1.49 7.15
N LEU A 187 0.61 -1.84 7.73
CA LEU A 187 1.27 -3.12 7.54
C LEU A 187 1.38 -3.83 8.89
N TRP A 188 1.19 -5.14 8.90
CA TRP A 188 1.40 -5.94 10.08
C TRP A 188 2.88 -6.26 10.23
N HIS A 189 3.47 -5.91 11.37
CA HIS A 189 4.89 -6.12 11.61
C HIS A 189 5.16 -6.42 13.08
N PHE A 190 5.88 -7.51 13.34
CA PHE A 190 6.18 -8.01 14.70
C PHE A 190 4.98 -8.06 15.65
N GLY A 191 3.84 -8.56 15.17
CA GLY A 191 2.66 -8.84 16.00
C GLY A 191 1.76 -7.63 16.28
N LYS A 192 1.91 -6.54 15.51
CA LYS A 192 1.09 -5.33 15.63
C LYS A 192 0.91 -4.66 14.27
N TRP A 193 -0.17 -3.89 14.13
CA TRP A 193 -0.34 -2.98 13.00
C TRP A 193 0.60 -1.78 13.13
N VAL A 194 1.28 -1.49 12.04
CA VAL A 194 2.23 -0.39 11.89
C VAL A 194 1.74 0.54 10.80
N GLN A 195 1.63 1.82 11.12
CA GLN A 195 1.30 2.85 10.12
C GLN A 195 2.58 3.30 9.42
N VAL A 196 2.62 3.17 8.10
CA VAL A 196 3.69 3.64 7.23
C VAL A 196 3.17 4.85 6.46
N PHE A 197 3.76 6.01 6.72
CA PHE A 197 3.47 7.22 5.96
C PHE A 197 4.52 7.40 4.87
N ILE A 198 4.07 7.68 3.66
CA ILE A 198 4.92 8.00 2.50
C ILE A 198 4.41 9.28 1.85
N ASP A 199 5.26 9.99 1.12
CA ASP A 199 4.74 10.89 0.09
C ASP A 199 4.24 10.10 -1.14
N ASP A 200 3.44 10.73 -1.99
CA ASP A 200 2.87 10.10 -3.20
C ASP A 200 3.77 10.16 -4.45
N ARG A 201 5.05 10.58 -4.35
CA ARG A 201 5.95 10.57 -5.52
C ARG A 201 6.30 9.13 -5.91
N LEU A 202 6.18 8.80 -7.19
CA LEU A 202 6.48 7.47 -7.73
C LEU A 202 7.57 7.57 -8.81
N PRO A 203 8.46 6.57 -8.91
CA PRO A 203 9.58 6.60 -9.85
C PRO A 203 9.12 6.28 -11.28
N GLN A 204 9.62 7.06 -12.22
CA GLN A 204 9.42 6.90 -13.65
C GLN A 204 10.74 6.87 -14.41
N ARG A 205 10.69 6.21 -15.57
CA ARG A 205 11.76 6.19 -16.56
C ARG A 205 11.13 6.45 -17.92
N ASN A 206 11.55 7.51 -18.59
CA ASN A 206 10.98 7.95 -19.88
C ASN A 206 9.44 8.14 -19.84
N GLY A 207 8.92 8.72 -18.76
CA GLY A 207 7.48 8.98 -18.59
C GLY A 207 6.62 7.75 -18.27
N VAL A 208 7.23 6.61 -17.94
CA VAL A 208 6.54 5.36 -17.58
C VAL A 208 6.93 4.96 -16.17
N TYR A 209 5.95 4.57 -15.33
CA TYR A 209 6.21 4.02 -14.00
C TYR A 209 7.00 2.71 -14.12
N ILE A 210 8.06 2.59 -13.33
CA ILE A 210 8.99 1.44 -13.44
C ILE A 210 8.64 0.27 -12.53
N PHE A 211 7.84 0.51 -11.48
CA PHE A 211 7.44 -0.52 -10.53
C PHE A 211 5.94 -0.86 -10.66
N ALA A 212 5.29 -1.32 -9.60
CA ALA A 212 3.89 -1.74 -9.69
C ALA A 212 2.97 -0.63 -10.19
N GLN A 213 2.03 -1.01 -11.05
CA GLN A 213 1.03 -0.10 -11.62
C GLN A 213 -0.31 -0.83 -11.85
N SER A 214 -1.38 -0.07 -12.04
CA SER A 214 -2.68 -0.62 -12.45
C SER A 214 -2.80 -0.62 -13.98
N GLU A 215 -3.66 -1.49 -14.53
CA GLU A 215 -4.13 -1.36 -15.91
C GLU A 215 -4.85 -0.02 -16.14
N SER A 216 -5.48 0.54 -15.09
CA SER A 216 -6.05 1.88 -15.13
C SER A 216 -4.96 2.93 -14.91
N PRO A 217 -4.75 3.88 -15.84
CA PRO A 217 -3.71 4.92 -15.71
C PRO A 217 -4.02 5.94 -14.60
N ASN A 218 -5.22 5.89 -14.02
CA ASN A 218 -5.70 6.79 -12.98
C ASN A 218 -5.71 6.12 -11.59
N GLU A 219 -5.29 4.86 -11.46
CA GLU A 219 -5.35 4.10 -10.21
C GLU A 219 -3.96 3.83 -9.63
N PHE A 220 -3.78 4.17 -8.35
CA PHE A 220 -2.44 4.22 -7.75
C PHE A 220 -2.27 3.39 -6.46
N TRP A 221 -3.31 2.72 -5.94
CA TRP A 221 -3.19 2.00 -4.66
C TRP A 221 -2.06 0.98 -4.64
N ILE A 222 -1.84 0.24 -5.73
CA ILE A 222 -0.81 -0.80 -5.76
C ILE A 222 0.60 -0.21 -5.74
N ALA A 223 0.81 0.89 -6.47
CA ALA A 223 2.10 1.57 -6.56
C ALA A 223 2.47 2.20 -5.20
N LEU A 224 1.47 2.78 -4.53
CA LEU A 224 1.63 3.38 -3.20
C LEU A 224 1.81 2.30 -2.11
N LEU A 225 1.13 1.16 -2.22
CA LEU A 225 1.35 0.01 -1.35
C LEU A 225 2.78 -0.52 -1.46
N GLU A 226 3.25 -0.75 -2.69
CA GLU A 226 4.62 -1.20 -2.96
C GLU A 226 5.65 -0.20 -2.42
N LYS A 227 5.44 1.11 -2.62
CA LYS A 227 6.30 2.15 -2.04
C LYS A 227 6.34 2.10 -0.51
N ALA A 228 5.20 1.93 0.16
CA ALA A 228 5.16 1.82 1.61
C ALA A 228 5.86 0.55 2.11
N PHE A 229 5.74 -0.55 1.38
CA PHE A 229 6.48 -1.79 1.65
C PHE A 229 7.99 -1.55 1.52
N ALA A 230 8.42 -0.92 0.42
CA ALA A 230 9.80 -0.50 0.22
C ALA A 230 10.33 0.39 1.36
N LYS A 231 9.53 1.35 1.85
CA LYS A 231 9.89 2.16 3.02
C LYS A 231 10.08 1.31 4.28
N MET A 232 9.13 0.42 4.59
CA MET A 232 9.19 -0.44 5.77
C MET A 232 10.42 -1.36 5.76
N TYR A 233 10.83 -1.82 4.57
CA TYR A 233 11.96 -2.74 4.39
C TYR A 233 13.28 -2.04 4.02
N GLY A 234 13.26 -0.72 3.77
CA GLY A 234 14.43 0.15 3.63
C GLY A 234 14.71 0.69 2.23
N SER A 235 14.26 0.02 1.17
CA SER A 235 14.29 0.49 -0.23
C SER A 235 13.47 -0.43 -1.14
N TYR A 236 13.24 -0.01 -2.40
CA TYR A 236 12.66 -0.88 -3.43
C TYR A 236 13.54 -2.10 -3.69
N GLU A 237 14.86 -1.94 -3.75
CA GLU A 237 15.79 -3.07 -3.86
C GLU A 237 15.66 -4.06 -2.69
N ALA A 238 15.36 -3.59 -1.49
CA ALA A 238 15.26 -4.44 -0.29
C ALA A 238 14.05 -5.38 -0.30
N ILE A 239 13.04 -5.13 -1.15
CA ILE A 239 11.85 -5.99 -1.29
C ILE A 239 11.97 -6.97 -2.46
N GLU A 240 13.12 -7.07 -3.12
CA GLU A 240 13.38 -8.12 -4.12
C GLU A 240 13.59 -9.49 -3.47
N GLY A 241 12.90 -10.52 -3.97
CA GLY A 241 13.17 -11.92 -3.59
C GLY A 241 12.65 -12.38 -2.22
N GLY A 242 11.40 -12.08 -1.87
CA GLY A 242 10.73 -12.57 -0.65
C GLY A 242 9.78 -13.75 -0.86
N LEU A 243 9.01 -14.09 0.19
CA LEU A 243 8.05 -15.20 0.18
C LEU A 243 6.60 -14.70 0.21
N PRO A 244 5.69 -15.20 -0.66
CA PRO A 244 4.28 -14.81 -0.63
C PRO A 244 3.61 -14.98 0.74
N LEU A 245 4.09 -15.93 1.54
CA LEU A 245 3.61 -16.17 2.91
C LEU A 245 3.89 -14.97 3.83
N GLU A 246 5.06 -14.34 3.69
CA GLU A 246 5.47 -13.17 4.47
C GLU A 246 4.59 -11.97 4.08
N ALA A 247 4.41 -11.72 2.78
CA ALA A 247 3.48 -10.70 2.30
C ALA A 247 2.05 -10.94 2.79
N MET A 248 1.60 -12.21 2.85
CA MET A 248 0.27 -12.53 3.34
C MET A 248 0.11 -12.16 4.81
N ILE A 249 1.12 -12.45 5.64
CA ILE A 249 1.13 -12.09 7.06
C ILE A 249 1.12 -10.56 7.19
N ASP A 250 2.01 -9.86 6.48
CA ASP A 250 2.15 -8.41 6.57
C ASP A 250 0.90 -7.65 6.08
N LEU A 251 0.18 -8.19 5.10
CA LEU A 251 -1.03 -7.56 4.56
C LEU A 251 -2.32 -7.94 5.31
N THR A 252 -2.29 -8.95 6.20
CA THR A 252 -3.53 -9.44 6.85
C THR A 252 -3.47 -9.49 8.38
N GLY A 253 -2.28 -9.56 8.98
CA GLY A 253 -2.10 -9.90 10.38
C GLY A 253 -2.51 -11.33 10.75
N GLY A 254 -2.83 -12.16 9.75
CA GLY A 254 -3.24 -13.54 9.96
C GLY A 254 -2.08 -14.47 10.28
N ILE A 255 -2.40 -15.64 10.84
CA ILE A 255 -1.45 -16.74 10.95
C ILE A 255 -1.47 -17.49 9.62
N ALA A 256 -0.30 -17.65 9.01
CA ALA A 256 -0.17 -18.38 7.77
C ALA A 256 0.36 -19.80 8.07
N GLU A 257 -0.42 -20.82 7.73
CA GLU A 257 -0.06 -22.24 7.92
C GLU A 257 0.40 -22.84 6.58
N ARG A 258 1.34 -23.79 6.66
CA ARG A 258 1.89 -24.53 5.50
C ARG A 258 1.34 -25.95 5.44
#